data_AF-A0A7Y2K7H7-F1
#
_entry.id   AF-A0A7Y2K7H7-F1
#
_cell.length_a   1.000
_cell.length_b   1.000
_cell.length_c   1.000
_cell.angle_alpha   90.00
_cell.angle_beta   90.00
_cell.angle_gamma   90.00
#
_symmetry.space_group_name_H-M   'P 1'
#
loop_
_entity.id
_entity.type
_entity.pdbx_description
1 polymer ?
#
loop_
_entity_poly.entity_id
_entity_poly.type
_entity_poly.pdbx_seq_one_letter_code
_entity_poly.pdbx_strand_id
1 'polypeptide(L)'
;LIKNSSITKLAKGSPALGILASPSFNEINFEFTQSDILIAYSDGVTEARNETGEFFSEERLTMELSNISEMSTKQIGEKILAMVDRFVGKAKVHDDLTLAIIKRSK
;
A
#
# COMPACT_ATOMS: atom_id res chain seq x y z
N LEU A 1 5.23 3.44 5.03
CA LEU A 1 6.54 3.12 5.65
C LEU A 1 6.26 2.53 7.03
N ILE A 2 6.86 1.39 7.34
CA ILE A 2 6.69 0.72 8.63
C ILE A 2 8.05 0.66 9.31
N LYS A 3 8.14 1.24 10.51
CA LYS A 3 9.34 1.27 11.36
C LYS A 3 8.95 0.95 12.79
N ASN A 4 9.65 0.02 13.46
CA ASN A 4 9.38 -0.36 14.86
C ASN A 4 7.87 -0.61 15.12
N SER A 5 7.21 -1.31 14.20
CA SER A 5 5.76 -1.59 14.20
C SER A 5 4.84 -0.36 14.10
N SER A 6 5.38 0.84 13.91
CA SER A 6 4.63 2.05 13.60
C SER A 6 4.51 2.24 12.10
N ILE A 7 3.29 2.54 11.64
CA ILE A 7 3.00 2.84 10.24
C ILE A 7 2.99 4.36 10.07
N THR A 8 3.84 4.85 9.19
CA THR A 8 3.85 6.25 8.75
C THR A 8 3.50 6.31 7.27
N LYS A 9 2.48 7.11 6.95
CA LYS A 9 2.16 7.47 5.58
C LYS A 9 3.16 8.53 5.11
N LEU A 10 3.82 8.26 4.00
CA LEU A 10 4.66 9.27 3.34
C LEU A 10 3.75 10.20 2.55
N ALA A 11 4.12 11.48 2.47
CA ALA A 11 3.29 12.49 1.81
C ALA A 11 2.96 12.08 0.36
N LYS A 12 1.69 12.19 -0.03
CA LYS A 12 1.24 11.87 -1.37
C LYS A 12 1.64 13.00 -2.33
N GLY A 13 2.56 12.66 -3.22
CA GLY A 13 2.52 13.06 -4.63
C GLY A 13 2.87 14.50 -5.01
N SER A 14 3.02 14.60 -6.33
CA SER A 14 3.11 15.78 -7.17
C SER A 14 2.16 15.51 -8.36
N PRO A 15 1.90 16.48 -9.25
CA PRO A 15 0.96 16.29 -10.36
C PRO A 15 1.28 15.04 -11.19
N ALA A 16 0.25 14.39 -11.73
CA ALA A 16 0.44 13.25 -12.61
C ALA A 16 1.30 13.62 -13.82
N LEU A 17 2.10 12.66 -14.28
CA LEU A 17 2.99 12.85 -15.42
C LEU A 17 2.18 13.28 -16.65
N GLY A 18 2.68 14.26 -17.39
CA GLY A 18 2.08 14.74 -18.64
C GLY A 18 0.96 15.78 -18.50
N ILE A 19 0.52 16.13 -17.28
CA ILE A 19 -0.48 17.20 -17.09
C ILE A 19 0.14 18.59 -17.21
N LEU A 20 1.34 18.78 -16.67
CA LEU A 20 2.06 20.06 -16.69
C LEU A 20 3.24 19.99 -17.67
N ALA A 21 3.48 21.10 -18.38
CA ALA A 21 4.62 21.22 -19.28
C ALA A 21 5.97 21.21 -18.53
N SER A 22 5.98 21.74 -17.29
CA SER A 22 7.15 21.80 -16.41
C SER A 22 6.76 21.42 -14.99
N PRO A 23 6.53 20.12 -14.70
CA PRO A 23 6.15 19.68 -13.37
C PRO A 23 7.36 19.73 -12.42
N SER A 24 7.11 20.11 -11.16
CA SER A 24 8.02 19.85 -10.06
C SER A 24 7.57 18.61 -9.29
N PHE A 25 8.52 17.75 -8.94
CA PHE A 25 8.27 16.55 -8.14
C PHE A 25 8.87 16.70 -6.76
N ASN A 26 8.10 16.31 -5.76
CA ASN A 26 8.56 16.26 -4.38
C ASN A 26 9.37 14.99 -4.18
N GLU A 27 10.58 15.14 -3.66
CA GLU A 27 11.41 14.02 -3.24
C GLU A 27 11.31 13.83 -1.73
N ILE A 28 11.24 12.58 -1.29
CA ILE A 28 11.24 12.23 0.13
C ILE A 28 12.45 11.33 0.38
N ASN A 29 13.34 11.81 1.23
CA ASN A 29 14.50 11.06 1.69
C ASN A 29 14.31 10.65 3.14
N PHE A 30 14.61 9.40 3.46
CA PHE A 30 14.57 8.87 4.82
C PHE A 30 15.60 7.76 4.97
N GLU A 31 16.14 7.61 6.17
CA GLU A 31 17.00 6.47 6.51
C GLU A 31 16.18 5.18 6.41
N PHE A 32 16.73 4.11 5.81
CA PHE A 32 16.04 2.83 5.65
C PHE A 32 16.86 1.73 6.34
N THR A 33 16.52 1.45 7.60
CA THR A 33 17.31 0.61 8.51
C THR A 33 16.78 -0.82 8.58
N GLN A 34 17.49 -1.68 9.29
CA GLN A 34 17.15 -3.09 9.43
C GLN A 34 15.69 -3.26 9.90
N SER A 35 14.97 -4.18 9.26
CA SER A 35 13.55 -4.48 9.49
C SER A 35 12.56 -3.39 9.05
N ASP A 36 13.00 -2.25 8.51
CA ASP A 36 12.10 -1.28 7.90
C ASP A 36 11.41 -1.89 6.67
N ILE A 37 10.13 -1.53 6.48
CA ILE A 37 9.31 -1.99 5.35
C ILE A 37 8.72 -0.79 4.63
N LEU A 38 8.98 -0.70 3.32
CA LEU A 38 8.29 0.21 2.42
C LEU A 38 7.27 -0.58 1.60
N ILE A 39 6.02 -0.12 1.64
CA ILE A 39 4.92 -0.66 0.83
C ILE A 39 4.42 0.49 -0.03
N ALA A 40 4.47 0.29 -1.34
CA ALA A 40 3.84 1.16 -2.33
C ALA A 40 2.75 0.37 -3.06
N TYR A 41 1.66 1.05 -3.40
CA TYR A 41 0.48 0.42 -3.97
C TYR A 41 -0.27 1.40 -4.89
N SER A 42 -1.00 0.86 -5.88
CA SER A 42 -1.95 1.65 -6.68
C SER A 42 -3.25 1.90 -5.91
N ASP A 43 -3.98 2.94 -6.30
CA ASP A 43 -5.32 3.25 -5.78
C ASP A 43 -6.32 2.10 -5.93
N GLY A 44 -6.19 1.25 -6.96
CA GLY A 44 -6.98 0.02 -7.09
C GLY A 44 -7.06 -0.83 -5.82
N VAL A 45 -6.02 -0.83 -4.96
CA VAL A 45 -6.05 -1.51 -3.64
C VAL A 45 -7.02 -0.85 -2.68
N THR A 46 -6.94 0.47 -2.53
CA THR A 46 -7.78 1.24 -1.58
C THR A 46 -9.19 1.51 -2.11
N GLU A 47 -9.34 1.52 -3.43
CA GLU A 47 -10.60 1.80 -4.13
C GLU A 47 -11.37 0.52 -4.52
N ALA A 48 -10.84 -0.65 -4.19
CA ALA A 48 -11.56 -1.91 -4.30
C ALA A 48 -12.91 -1.83 -3.56
N ARG A 49 -13.97 -2.37 -4.17
CA ARG A 49 -15.33 -2.30 -3.63
C ARG A 49 -15.90 -3.67 -3.33
N ASN A 50 -16.62 -3.76 -2.22
CA ASN A 50 -17.40 -4.95 -1.88
C ASN A 50 -18.76 -4.97 -2.61
N GLU A 51 -19.57 -5.99 -2.33
CA GLU A 51 -20.90 -6.19 -2.95
C GLU A 51 -21.90 -5.06 -2.66
N THR A 52 -21.69 -4.27 -1.60
CA THR A 52 -22.51 -3.10 -1.26
C THR A 52 -21.98 -1.80 -1.87
N GLY A 53 -20.84 -1.85 -2.56
CA GLY A 53 -20.18 -0.70 -3.17
C GLY A 53 -19.30 0.11 -2.19
N GLU A 54 -19.07 -0.37 -0.98
CA GLU A 54 -18.18 0.27 -0.01
C GLU A 54 -16.71 0.05 -0.39
N PHE A 55 -15.90 1.08 -0.19
CA PHE A 55 -14.45 1.03 -0.44
C PHE A 55 -13.69 0.26 0.64
N PHE A 56 -12.64 -0.45 0.24
CA PHE A 56 -11.72 -1.12 1.16
C PHE A 56 -11.01 -0.12 2.07
N SER A 57 -10.57 1.02 1.52
CA SER A 57 -9.95 2.14 2.23
C SER A 57 -8.55 1.87 2.81
N GLU A 58 -7.82 2.95 3.08
CA GLU A 58 -6.46 2.91 3.63
C GLU A 58 -6.46 2.53 5.12
N GLU A 59 -7.54 2.84 5.84
CA GLU A 59 -7.71 2.47 7.25
C GLU A 59 -7.72 0.95 7.42
N ARG A 60 -8.41 0.20 6.55
CA ARG A 60 -8.41 -1.27 6.61
C ARG A 60 -7.05 -1.85 6.26
N LEU A 61 -6.37 -1.28 5.27
CA LEU A 61 -5.01 -1.67 4.92
C LEU A 61 -4.08 -1.50 6.12
N THR A 62 -4.10 -0.35 6.78
CA THR A 62 -3.17 -0.03 7.88
C THR A 62 -3.44 -0.82 9.16
N MET A 63 -4.71 -1.04 9.54
CA MET A 63 -5.05 -1.81 10.75
C MET A 63 -4.44 -3.22 10.74
N GLU A 64 -4.47 -3.89 9.59
CA GLU A 64 -4.02 -5.28 9.43
C GLU A 64 -2.50 -5.42 9.21
N LEU A 65 -1.81 -4.32 8.91
CA LEU A 65 -0.35 -4.29 8.71
C LEU A 65 0.44 -4.05 10.01
N SER A 66 -0.24 -3.90 11.15
CA SER A 66 0.37 -3.64 12.46
C SER A 66 1.28 -4.77 12.97
N ASN A 67 1.13 -6.00 12.49
CA ASN A 67 1.85 -7.20 12.99
C ASN A 67 2.59 -7.98 11.89
N ILE A 68 3.29 -7.29 10.98
CA ILE A 68 3.93 -7.94 9.82
C ILE A 68 5.47 -7.95 9.87
N SER A 69 6.08 -7.45 10.96
CA SER A 69 7.53 -7.25 11.05
C SER A 69 8.33 -8.54 10.82
N GLU A 70 7.80 -9.69 11.22
CA GLU A 70 8.46 -11.00 11.05
C GLU A 70 8.15 -11.67 9.71
N MET A 71 7.18 -11.16 8.95
CA MET A 71 6.78 -11.74 7.68
C MET A 71 7.79 -11.40 6.57
N SER A 72 7.99 -12.34 5.63
CA SER A 72 8.69 -12.05 4.37
C SER A 72 7.85 -11.12 3.48
N THR A 73 8.50 -10.43 2.54
CA THR A 73 7.79 -9.54 1.59
C THR A 73 6.70 -10.26 0.80
N LYS A 74 6.94 -11.52 0.42
CA LYS A 74 5.95 -12.37 -0.25
C LYS A 74 4.73 -12.62 0.63
N GLN A 75 4.93 -13.02 1.89
CA GLN A 75 3.84 -13.25 2.84
C GLN A 75 3.04 -11.97 3.12
N ILE A 76 3.70 -10.81 3.15
CA ILE A 76 3.01 -9.52 3.28
C ILE A 76 2.12 -9.27 2.06
N GLY A 77 2.65 -9.44 0.86
CA GLY A 77 1.88 -9.27 -0.39
C GLY A 77 0.67 -10.20 -0.45
N GLU A 78 0.88 -11.49 -0.17
CA GLU A 78 -0.20 -12.49 -0.13
C GLU A 78 -1.25 -12.15 0.92
N LYS A 79 -0.85 -11.66 2.10
CA LYS A 79 -1.80 -11.21 3.15
C LYS A 79 -2.65 -10.03 2.66
N ILE A 80 -2.04 -9.01 2.04
CA ILE A 80 -2.77 -7.85 1.52
C ILE A 80 -3.76 -8.28 0.42
N LEU A 81 -3.31 -9.09 -0.54
CA LEU A 81 -4.16 -9.57 -1.62
C LEU A 81 -5.34 -10.39 -1.10
N ALA A 82 -5.10 -11.31 -0.16
CA ALA A 82 -6.16 -12.12 0.45
C ALA A 82 -7.17 -11.27 1.25
N MET A 83 -6.73 -10.18 1.87
CA MET A 83 -7.61 -9.24 2.57
C MET A 83 -8.52 -8.49 1.59
N VAL A 84 -7.95 -7.98 0.50
CA VAL A 84 -8.72 -7.27 -0.54
C VAL A 84 -9.71 -8.23 -1.19
N ASP A 85 -9.27 -9.43 -1.57
CA ASP A 85 -10.12 -10.47 -2.17
C ASP A 85 -11.29 -10.84 -1.25
N ARG A 86 -11.02 -11.07 0.04
CA ARG A 86 -12.06 -11.35 1.04
C ARG A 86 -13.04 -10.19 1.19
N PHE A 87 -12.57 -8.95 1.15
CA PHE A 87 -13.43 -7.78 1.29
C PHE A 87 -14.32 -7.58 0.06
N VAL A 88 -13.75 -7.74 -1.14
CA VAL A 88 -14.48 -7.63 -2.42
C VAL A 88 -15.56 -8.70 -2.52
N GLY A 89 -15.29 -9.92 -2.05
CA GLY A 89 -16.26 -11.01 -2.06
C GLY A 89 -16.60 -11.42 -3.50
N LYS A 90 -17.89 -11.42 -3.86
CA LYS A 90 -18.32 -11.72 -5.24
C LYS A 90 -18.46 -10.47 -6.12
N ALA A 91 -18.12 -9.30 -5.61
CA ALA A 91 -18.17 -8.08 -6.40
C ALA A 91 -17.18 -8.14 -7.58
N LYS A 92 -17.47 -7.36 -8.61
CA LYS A 92 -16.60 -7.27 -9.78
C LYS A 92 -15.34 -6.48 -9.41
N VAL A 93 -14.17 -6.98 -9.81
CA VAL A 93 -12.93 -6.20 -9.74
C VAL A 93 -13.04 -5.01 -10.69
N HIS A 94 -12.79 -3.81 -10.16
CA HIS A 94 -13.00 -2.56 -10.88
C HIS A 94 -11.72 -1.97 -11.48
N ASP A 95 -10.55 -2.31 -10.94
CA ASP A 95 -9.25 -1.74 -11.31
C ASP A 95 -8.09 -2.71 -11.01
N ASP A 96 -6.91 -2.43 -11.54
CA ASP A 96 -5.71 -3.25 -11.37
C ASP A 96 -5.10 -3.09 -9.97
N LEU A 97 -4.88 -4.23 -9.30
CA LEU A 97 -4.23 -4.29 -8.00
C LEU A 97 -2.70 -4.40 -8.15
N THR A 98 -1.97 -3.34 -7.81
CA THR A 98 -0.50 -3.33 -7.85
C THR A 98 0.08 -3.11 -6.46
N LEU A 99 1.07 -3.93 -6.10
CA LEU A 99 1.83 -3.84 -4.85
C LEU A 99 3.34 -3.94 -5.14
N ALA A 100 4.12 -3.05 -4.50
CA ALA A 100 5.57 -3.14 -4.43
C ALA A 100 6.01 -3.09 -2.96
N ILE A 101 6.72 -4.12 -2.52
CA ILE A 101 7.13 -4.29 -1.12
C ILE A 101 8.63 -4.45 -1.05
N ILE A 102 9.28 -3.54 -0.32
CA ILE A 102 10.71 -3.58 -0.04
C ILE A 102 10.86 -3.73 1.47
N LYS A 103 11.63 -4.71 1.91
CA LYS A 103 12.00 -4.89 3.31
C LYS A 103 13.51 -4.92 3.42
N ARG A 104 14.07 -4.11 4.32
CA ARG A 104 15.49 -4.20 4.62
C ARG A 104 15.72 -5.44 5.46
N SER A 105 16.32 -6.46 4.85
CA SER A 105 16.75 -7.67 5.55
C SER A 105 17.83 -7.35 6.58
N LYS A 106 18.10 -8.35 7.44
CA LYS A 106 19.24 -8.26 8.34
C LYS A 106 20.57 -8.11 7.61
#